data_AF-A0A8B6XLI0-F1
#
_entry.id   AF-A0A8B6XLI0-F1
#
_cell.length_a   1.000
_cell.length_b   1.000
_cell.length_c   1.000
_cell.angle_alpha   90.00
_cell.angle_beta   90.00
_cell.angle_gamma   90.00
#
_symmetry.space_group_name_H-M   'P 1'
#
loop_
_entity.id
_entity.type
_entity.pdbx_description
1 polymer ?
#
loop_
_entity_poly.entity_id
_entity_poly.type
_entity_poly.pdbx_seq_one_letter_code
_entity_poly.pdbx_strand_id
1 'polypeptide(L)'
;MILFYLLASSLMMTAETTDADKKCLVTEFLNGCSTPFHLPLPYKAMFTPACMTHDVCYRCGIKHGWSQIECDLRFKTGMINLCKKNVKNATRKRRNLVGLWESMKDKYEKVKNGWGQTTANQTVAEEAKRLWSATQEIFKMVVKWFSLSDEMEKCVYAADIYYYGVASYGIYAYRTNIKSDCNEDCVKVLGSNLHD
;
A
#
# COMPACT_ATOMS: atom_id res chain seq x y z
N MET A 1 9.60 68.53 33.91
CA MET A 1 10.23 67.33 34.51
C MET A 1 9.40 66.15 34.06
N ILE A 2 10.03 65.21 33.32
CA ILE A 2 9.55 63.84 33.04
C ILE A 2 8.40 63.80 32.01
N LEU A 3 8.61 63.62 30.70
CA LEU A 3 9.40 62.62 29.95
C LEU A 3 8.83 61.20 30.08
N PHE A 4 8.48 60.61 28.93
CA PHE A 4 8.06 59.22 28.70
C PHE A 4 6.64 58.85 29.15
N TYR A 5 5.80 58.35 28.23
CA TYR A 5 5.25 56.98 28.30
C TYR A 5 4.47 56.64 27.01
N LEU A 6 5.19 55.91 26.14
CA LEU A 6 4.76 54.76 25.34
C LEU A 6 3.71 54.93 24.22
N LEU A 7 4.25 55.03 23.00
CA LEU A 7 3.66 54.48 21.78
C LEU A 7 3.51 52.95 21.92
N ALA A 8 2.30 52.47 22.20
CA ALA A 8 1.96 51.07 22.06
C ALA A 8 1.53 50.78 20.62
N SER A 9 2.54 50.59 19.75
CA SER A 9 2.37 49.93 18.46
C SER A 9 2.09 48.45 18.69
N SER A 10 0.84 48.06 18.92
CA SER A 10 0.42 46.66 18.81
C SER A 10 0.12 46.35 17.35
N LEU A 11 1.18 45.91 16.66
CA LEU A 11 1.15 45.12 15.44
C LEU A 11 0.10 44.01 15.62
N MET A 12 -1.06 44.15 15.00
CA MET A 12 -2.03 43.05 14.90
C MET A 12 -1.34 41.97 14.08
N MET A 13 -0.94 40.88 14.75
CA MET A 13 -0.54 39.65 14.07
C MET A 13 -1.70 39.26 13.17
N THR A 14 -1.48 39.35 11.86
CA THR A 14 -2.31 38.62 10.91
C THR A 14 -2.11 37.15 11.22
N ALA A 15 -3.07 36.55 11.92
CA ALA A 15 -3.21 35.11 11.93
C ALA A 15 -3.49 34.70 10.49
N GLU A 16 -2.46 34.28 9.77
CA GLU A 16 -2.63 33.43 8.60
C GLU A 16 -3.37 32.20 9.11
N THR A 17 -4.66 32.14 8.82
CA THR A 17 -5.47 30.96 9.05
C THR A 17 -4.81 29.84 8.25
N THR A 18 -4.12 28.98 8.98
CA THR A 18 -3.49 27.75 8.54
C THR A 18 -4.44 26.98 7.64
N ASP A 19 -4.00 26.79 6.40
CA ASP A 19 -4.17 25.56 5.62
C ASP A 19 -5.47 24.81 5.91
N ALA A 20 -6.59 25.37 5.46
CA ALA A 20 -7.85 24.66 5.42
C ALA A 20 -7.67 23.45 4.49
N ASP A 21 -7.46 22.28 5.08
CA ASP A 21 -7.57 20.91 4.53
C ASP A 21 -7.72 20.88 3.00
N LYS A 22 -6.65 21.20 2.27
CA LYS A 22 -6.68 21.07 0.82
C LYS A 22 -6.70 19.57 0.52
N LYS A 23 -7.90 19.03 0.33
CA LYS A 23 -8.14 17.64 -0.04
C LYS A 23 -7.27 17.32 -1.26
N CYS A 24 -6.33 16.40 -1.08
CA CYS A 24 -5.44 15.97 -2.13
C CYS A 24 -6.27 15.31 -3.25
N LEU A 25 -6.27 15.86 -4.46
CA LEU A 25 -7.13 15.42 -5.56
C LEU A 25 -6.89 13.95 -5.92
N VAL A 26 -5.67 13.45 -5.70
CA VAL A 26 -5.32 12.04 -5.89
C VAL A 26 -6.23 11.10 -5.09
N THR A 27 -6.75 11.56 -3.94
CA THR A 27 -7.61 10.76 -3.04
C THR A 27 -8.95 10.38 -3.64
N GLU A 28 -9.43 11.14 -4.64
CA GLU A 28 -10.71 10.87 -5.31
C GLU A 28 -10.64 9.66 -6.25
N PHE A 29 -9.43 9.16 -6.52
CA PHE A 29 -9.17 8.07 -7.44
C PHE A 29 -8.62 6.81 -6.77
N LEU A 30 -8.61 6.76 -5.44
CA LEU A 30 -8.16 5.60 -4.67
C LEU A 30 -9.32 4.64 -4.48
N ASN A 31 -9.06 3.34 -4.59
CA ASN A 31 -10.04 2.28 -4.34
C ASN A 31 -9.74 1.51 -3.04
N GLY A 32 -8.65 1.87 -2.35
CA GLY A 32 -8.23 1.29 -1.09
C GLY A 32 -8.01 -0.21 -1.20
N CYS A 33 -8.41 -0.97 -0.19
CA CYS A 33 -8.25 -2.42 -0.19
C CYS A 33 -9.34 -3.15 -0.98
N SER A 34 -9.77 -2.62 -2.12
CA SER A 34 -10.74 -3.29 -2.99
C SER A 34 -10.14 -4.56 -3.58
N THR A 35 -10.90 -5.66 -3.52
CA THR A 35 -10.43 -6.98 -3.94
C THR A 35 -11.18 -7.42 -5.20
N PRO A 36 -10.52 -8.10 -6.14
CA PRO A 36 -11.21 -8.80 -7.21
C PRO A 36 -12.26 -9.74 -6.62
N PHE A 37 -13.42 -9.81 -7.26
CA PHE A 37 -14.53 -10.70 -6.89
C PHE A 37 -15.11 -10.51 -5.47
N HIS A 38 -14.90 -9.35 -4.84
CA HIS A 38 -15.43 -9.04 -3.50
C HIS A 38 -15.07 -10.08 -2.44
N LEU A 39 -13.89 -10.71 -2.57
CA LEU A 39 -13.43 -11.71 -1.61
C LEU A 39 -13.41 -11.11 -0.20
N PRO A 40 -13.95 -11.81 0.82
CA PRO A 40 -14.00 -11.35 2.20
C PRO A 40 -12.61 -11.48 2.85
N LEU A 41 -11.66 -10.66 2.38
CA LEU A 41 -10.32 -10.66 2.92
C LEU A 41 -10.30 -10.02 4.32
N PRO A 42 -9.57 -10.61 5.27
CA PRO A 42 -9.52 -10.14 6.65
C PRO A 42 -8.68 -8.87 6.77
N TYR A 43 -8.81 -8.17 7.90
CA TYR A 43 -8.02 -6.95 8.21
C TYR A 43 -8.18 -5.79 7.20
N LYS A 44 -9.20 -5.80 6.33
CA LYS A 44 -9.44 -4.76 5.31
C LYS A 44 -9.38 -3.33 5.88
N ALA A 45 -10.10 -3.08 6.98
CA ALA A 45 -10.09 -1.76 7.64
C ALA A 45 -8.70 -1.39 8.18
N MET A 46 -8.01 -2.36 8.82
CA MET A 46 -6.66 -2.16 9.35
C MET A 46 -5.65 -1.87 8.24
N PHE A 47 -5.75 -2.54 7.10
CA PHE A 47 -4.84 -2.39 5.95
C PHE A 47 -5.17 -1.24 5.02
N THR A 48 -6.33 -0.59 5.18
CA THR A 48 -6.77 0.52 4.32
C THR A 48 -5.72 1.63 4.17
N PRO A 49 -5.01 2.07 5.22
CA PRO A 49 -3.94 3.06 5.07
C PRO A 49 -2.81 2.61 4.13
N ALA A 50 -2.42 1.33 4.19
CA ALA A 50 -1.40 0.76 3.31
C ALA A 50 -1.90 0.64 1.87
N CYS A 51 -3.15 0.21 1.67
CA CYS A 51 -3.76 0.14 0.34
C CYS A 51 -3.89 1.54 -0.30
N MET A 52 -4.31 2.56 0.44
CA MET A 52 -4.40 3.93 -0.08
C MET A 52 -3.04 4.48 -0.51
N THR A 53 -1.98 4.20 0.26
CA THR A 53 -0.63 4.60 -0.12
C THR A 53 -0.16 3.86 -1.39
N HIS A 54 -0.49 2.56 -1.49
CA HIS A 54 -0.20 1.76 -2.69
C HIS A 54 -0.90 2.31 -3.93
N ASP A 55 -2.17 2.68 -3.82
CA ASP A 55 -2.94 3.29 -4.91
C ASP A 55 -2.29 4.59 -5.40
N VAL A 56 -1.86 5.46 -4.47
CA VAL A 56 -1.12 6.69 -4.81
C VAL A 56 0.19 6.35 -5.53
N CYS A 57 0.92 5.36 -5.03
CA CYS A 57 2.18 4.91 -5.62
C CYS A 57 1.97 4.35 -7.04
N TYR A 58 0.94 3.53 -7.26
CA TYR A 58 0.60 2.99 -8.57
C TYR A 58 0.14 4.04 -9.56
N ARG A 59 -0.56 5.06 -9.08
CA ARG A 59 -1.07 6.14 -9.92
C ARG A 59 0.01 7.14 -10.29
N CYS A 60 0.89 7.47 -9.36
CA CYS A 60 1.84 8.58 -9.48
C CYS A 60 3.32 8.15 -9.47
N GLY A 61 3.61 6.85 -9.47
CA GLY A 61 4.96 6.30 -9.38
C GLY A 61 5.92 6.85 -10.43
N ILE A 62 5.50 6.91 -11.69
CA ILE A 62 6.33 7.48 -12.78
C ILE A 62 6.71 8.95 -12.52
N LYS A 63 5.79 9.75 -11.97
CA LYS A 63 6.06 11.16 -11.66
C LYS A 63 7.11 11.32 -10.56
N HIS A 64 7.11 10.42 -9.58
CA HIS A 64 7.98 10.49 -8.39
C HIS A 64 9.15 9.50 -8.44
N GLY A 65 9.33 8.78 -9.55
CA GLY A 65 10.39 7.79 -9.74
C GLY A 65 10.21 6.49 -8.94
N TRP A 66 9.02 6.20 -8.41
CA TRP A 66 8.75 4.95 -7.70
C TRP A 66 8.47 3.83 -8.68
N SER A 67 9.22 2.74 -8.60
CA SER A 67 8.94 1.56 -9.42
C SER A 67 7.71 0.81 -8.90
N GLN A 68 7.05 0.04 -9.77
CA GLN A 68 5.96 -0.84 -9.34
C GLN A 68 6.40 -1.79 -8.22
N ILE A 69 7.61 -2.36 -8.32
CA ILE A 69 8.17 -3.27 -7.31
C ILE A 69 8.34 -2.55 -5.97
N GLU A 70 8.84 -1.33 -6.00
CA GLU A 70 8.98 -0.49 -4.81
C GLU A 70 7.62 -0.21 -4.17
N CYS A 71 6.61 0.11 -4.97
CA CYS A 71 5.24 0.27 -4.50
C CYS A 71 4.71 -1.00 -3.81
N ASP A 72 4.87 -2.17 -4.45
CA ASP A 72 4.39 -3.45 -3.92
C ASP A 72 5.11 -3.83 -2.62
N LEU A 73 6.45 -3.65 -2.57
CA LEU A 73 7.25 -3.93 -1.38
C LEU A 73 6.87 -3.01 -0.21
N ARG A 74 6.66 -1.72 -0.49
CA ARG A 74 6.18 -0.77 0.50
C ARG A 74 4.79 -1.15 0.99
N PHE A 75 3.88 -1.51 0.09
CA PHE A 75 2.52 -1.94 0.41
C PHE A 75 2.53 -3.08 1.44
N LYS A 76 3.31 -4.13 1.17
CA LYS A 76 3.46 -5.24 2.11
C LYS A 76 4.07 -4.81 3.44
N THR A 77 5.15 -4.04 3.38
CA THR A 77 5.86 -3.57 4.58
C THR A 77 4.92 -2.75 5.47
N GLY A 78 4.12 -1.85 4.87
CA GLY A 78 3.12 -1.05 5.55
C GLY A 78 2.05 -1.91 6.23
N MET A 79 1.49 -2.92 5.54
CA MET A 79 0.55 -3.86 6.17
C MET A 79 1.17 -4.61 7.35
N ILE A 80 2.41 -5.07 7.23
CA ILE A 80 3.13 -5.75 8.33
C ILE A 80 3.37 -4.79 9.50
N ASN A 81 3.70 -3.53 9.24
CA ASN A 81 3.87 -2.53 10.29
C ASN A 81 2.54 -2.21 10.99
N LEU A 82 1.43 -2.18 10.25
CA LEU A 82 0.08 -2.08 10.81
C LEU A 82 -0.24 -3.29 11.69
N CYS A 83 0.13 -4.50 11.30
CA CYS A 83 0.01 -5.68 12.17
C CYS A 83 0.79 -5.50 13.49
N LYS A 84 2.07 -5.10 13.41
CA LYS A 84 2.91 -4.86 14.60
C LYS A 84 2.32 -3.81 15.54
N LYS A 85 1.71 -2.76 14.98
CA LYS A 85 1.11 -1.65 15.75
C LYS A 85 -0.20 -2.04 16.43
N ASN A 86 -1.02 -2.86 15.78
CA ASN A 86 -2.41 -3.09 16.21
C ASN A 86 -2.65 -4.44 16.92
N VAL A 87 -1.81 -5.45 16.68
CA VAL A 87 -1.98 -6.77 17.32
C VAL A 87 -1.36 -6.75 18.73
N LYS A 88 -2.23 -6.80 19.75
CA LYS A 88 -1.82 -6.95 21.16
C LYS A 88 -1.19 -8.33 21.35
N ASN A 89 -0.10 -8.40 22.12
CA ASN A 89 0.73 -9.60 22.27
C ASN A 89 1.51 -9.99 21.01
N ALA A 90 2.13 -9.01 20.34
CA ALA A 90 3.29 -9.25 19.49
C ALA A 90 4.42 -9.88 20.33
N THR A 91 4.24 -11.13 20.75
CA THR A 91 5.26 -11.88 21.46
C THR A 91 6.49 -11.90 20.55
N ARG A 92 7.65 -11.84 21.19
CA ARG A 92 8.99 -11.68 20.62
C ARG A 92 9.40 -12.83 19.68
N LYS A 93 8.49 -13.49 18.97
CA LYS A 93 8.74 -14.50 17.93
C LYS A 93 9.08 -13.82 16.59
N ARG A 94 9.94 -12.80 16.64
CA ARG A 94 10.47 -12.03 15.48
C ARG A 94 11.18 -12.93 14.46
N ARG A 95 11.58 -14.15 14.85
CA ARG A 95 12.46 -15.05 14.10
C ARG A 95 11.74 -15.87 13.01
N ASN A 96 10.43 -16.13 13.13
CA ASN A 96 9.70 -16.94 12.15
C ASN A 96 9.06 -16.14 11.00
N LEU A 97 8.90 -14.82 11.16
CA LEU A 97 8.26 -13.97 10.15
C LEU A 97 9.13 -13.77 8.88
N VAL A 98 10.45 -13.80 9.04
CA VAL A 98 11.42 -13.67 7.94
C VAL A 98 11.36 -14.88 6.99
N GLY A 99 11.14 -16.09 7.52
CA GLY A 99 11.06 -17.30 6.70
C GLY A 99 9.85 -17.33 5.76
N LEU A 100 8.76 -16.69 6.15
CA LEU A 100 7.55 -16.60 5.33
C LEU A 100 7.74 -15.68 4.13
N TRP A 101 8.41 -14.54 4.30
CA TRP A 101 8.77 -13.65 3.18
C TRP A 101 9.66 -14.33 2.15
N GLU A 102 10.71 -15.03 2.60
CA GLU A 102 11.61 -15.76 1.68
C GLU A 102 10.86 -16.86 0.91
N SER A 103 9.91 -17.56 1.55
CA SER A 103 9.06 -18.55 0.86
C SER A 103 8.10 -17.94 -0.17
N MET A 104 7.76 -16.67 0.00
CA MET A 104 6.86 -15.90 -0.88
C MET A 104 7.61 -15.17 -1.99
N LYS A 105 8.89 -14.83 -1.77
CA LYS A 105 9.74 -14.09 -2.70
C LYS A 105 9.89 -14.83 -4.04
N ASP A 106 10.10 -16.14 -3.98
CA ASP A 106 10.18 -17.00 -5.17
C ASP A 106 8.86 -17.03 -5.95
N LYS A 107 7.72 -17.09 -5.24
CA LYS A 107 6.39 -17.03 -5.87
C LYS A 107 6.16 -15.66 -6.54
N TYR A 108 6.56 -14.58 -5.88
CA TYR A 108 6.48 -13.22 -6.39
C TYR A 108 7.36 -13.05 -7.64
N GLU A 109 8.64 -13.42 -7.55
CA GLU A 109 9.57 -13.35 -8.68
C GLU A 109 9.10 -14.23 -9.84
N LYS A 110 8.45 -15.39 -9.61
CA LYS A 110 7.83 -16.18 -10.68
C LYS A 110 6.67 -15.47 -11.35
N VAL A 111 5.76 -14.86 -10.59
CA VAL A 111 4.62 -14.10 -11.16
C VAL A 111 5.12 -12.89 -11.96
N LYS A 112 6.15 -12.20 -11.45
CA LYS A 112 6.78 -11.04 -12.08
C LYS A 112 7.64 -11.39 -13.29
N ASN A 113 8.52 -12.38 -13.21
CA ASN A 113 9.41 -12.79 -14.30
C ASN A 113 8.64 -13.55 -15.39
N GLY A 114 7.55 -14.21 -15.03
CA GLY A 114 6.56 -14.68 -16.00
C GLY A 114 6.13 -13.54 -16.91
N TRP A 115 5.81 -12.37 -16.35
CA TRP A 115 5.34 -11.21 -17.12
C TRP A 115 6.35 -10.66 -18.14
N GLY A 116 7.65 -10.57 -17.80
CA GLY A 116 8.69 -10.13 -18.74
C GLY A 116 8.86 -11.06 -19.94
N GLN A 117 8.47 -12.33 -19.80
CA GLN A 117 8.47 -13.31 -20.88
C GLN A 117 7.10 -13.41 -21.59
N THR A 118 6.01 -13.00 -20.95
CA THR A 118 4.65 -13.27 -21.44
C THR A 118 3.94 -12.10 -22.11
N THR A 119 4.21 -10.85 -21.73
CA THR A 119 3.58 -9.70 -22.42
C THR A 119 4.07 -9.45 -23.83
N ALA A 120 5.18 -10.07 -24.22
CA ALA A 120 5.69 -9.96 -25.58
C ALA A 120 4.90 -10.80 -26.61
N ASN A 121 4.19 -11.88 -26.21
CA ASN A 121 3.60 -12.83 -27.17
C ASN A 121 2.45 -13.74 -26.65
N GLN A 122 1.85 -13.50 -25.47
CA GLN A 122 0.83 -14.44 -24.95
C GLN A 122 -0.57 -14.34 -25.55
N THR A 123 -1.21 -15.50 -25.64
CA THR A 123 -2.62 -15.66 -25.99
C THR A 123 -3.54 -15.40 -24.79
N VAL A 124 -4.80 -15.05 -25.06
CA VAL A 124 -5.85 -14.90 -24.03
C VAL A 124 -5.97 -16.14 -23.13
N ALA A 125 -5.75 -17.34 -23.69
CA ALA A 125 -5.85 -18.61 -22.96
C ALA A 125 -4.75 -18.78 -21.91
N GLU A 126 -3.52 -18.34 -22.20
CA GLU A 126 -2.40 -18.44 -21.27
C GLU A 126 -2.55 -17.47 -20.10
N GLU A 127 -3.02 -16.26 -20.37
CA GLU A 127 -3.35 -15.27 -19.34
C GLU A 127 -4.50 -15.75 -18.46
N ALA A 128 -5.55 -16.33 -19.05
CA ALA A 128 -6.65 -16.94 -18.29
C ALA A 128 -6.15 -18.08 -17.37
N LYS A 129 -5.24 -18.92 -17.87
CA LYS A 129 -4.62 -20.01 -17.08
C LYS A 129 -3.77 -19.45 -15.94
N ARG A 130 -3.00 -18.39 -16.17
CA ARG A 130 -2.18 -17.72 -15.16
C ARG A 130 -3.06 -17.15 -14.04
N LEU A 131 -4.09 -16.40 -14.41
CA LEU A 131 -5.03 -15.80 -13.46
C LEU A 131 -5.80 -16.87 -12.68
N TRP A 132 -6.23 -17.95 -13.34
CA TRP A 132 -6.88 -19.09 -12.66
C TRP A 132 -5.96 -19.74 -11.62
N SER A 133 -4.70 -20.00 -11.98
CA SER A 133 -3.72 -20.56 -11.05
C SER A 133 -3.46 -19.64 -9.85
N ALA A 134 -3.36 -18.32 -10.08
CA ALA A 134 -3.23 -17.35 -9.00
C ALA A 134 -4.46 -17.34 -8.08
N THR A 135 -5.68 -17.39 -8.64
CA THR A 135 -6.93 -17.47 -7.88
C THR A 135 -6.94 -18.70 -6.97
N GLN A 136 -6.55 -19.87 -7.50
CA GLN A 136 -6.48 -21.11 -6.72
C GLN A 136 -5.47 -21.01 -5.56
N GLU A 137 -4.30 -20.40 -5.79
CA GLU A 137 -3.32 -20.19 -4.74
C GLU A 137 -3.82 -19.23 -3.65
N ILE A 138 -4.48 -18.13 -4.03
CA ILE A 138 -5.10 -17.22 -3.07
C ILE A 138 -6.15 -17.94 -2.23
N PHE A 139 -6.99 -18.78 -2.85
CA PHE A 139 -7.98 -19.56 -2.12
C PHE A 139 -7.32 -20.52 -1.10
N LYS A 140 -6.24 -21.22 -1.49
CA LYS A 140 -5.48 -22.07 -0.56
C LYS A 140 -4.89 -21.26 0.59
N MET A 141 -4.37 -20.06 0.31
CA MET A 141 -3.85 -19.17 1.35
C MET A 141 -4.97 -18.74 2.30
N VAL A 142 -6.14 -18.32 1.79
CA VAL A 142 -7.30 -17.96 2.61
C VAL A 142 -7.74 -19.12 3.50
N VAL A 143 -7.82 -20.35 2.97
CA VAL A 143 -8.13 -21.56 3.77
C VAL A 143 -7.09 -21.78 4.87
N LYS A 144 -5.79 -21.67 4.54
CA LYS A 144 -4.71 -21.79 5.54
C LYS A 144 -4.83 -20.70 6.62
N TRP A 145 -5.17 -19.48 6.23
CA TRP A 145 -5.32 -18.36 7.17
C TRP A 145 -6.38 -18.64 8.24
N PHE A 146 -7.51 -19.28 7.89
CA PHE A 146 -8.52 -19.70 8.87
C PHE A 146 -8.02 -20.73 9.89
N SER A 147 -6.99 -21.52 9.53
CA SER A 147 -6.38 -22.53 10.41
C SER A 147 -5.32 -21.97 11.38
N LEU A 148 -4.89 -20.72 11.17
CA LEU A 148 -3.89 -20.07 12.03
C LEU A 148 -4.56 -19.59 13.33
N SER A 149 -3.86 -19.81 14.46
CA SER A 149 -4.34 -19.45 15.79
C SER A 149 -3.64 -18.22 16.39
N ASP A 150 -2.37 -17.99 16.07
CA ASP A 150 -1.62 -16.81 16.52
C ASP A 150 -2.06 -15.56 15.75
N GLU A 151 -2.50 -14.53 16.47
CA GLU A 151 -3.08 -13.33 15.86
C GLU A 151 -2.06 -12.52 15.03
N MET A 152 -0.79 -12.52 15.45
CA MET A 152 0.27 -11.83 14.70
C MET A 152 0.58 -12.61 13.41
N GLU A 153 0.70 -13.93 13.49
CA GLU A 153 0.88 -14.79 12.33
C GLU A 153 -0.30 -14.66 11.36
N LYS A 154 -1.54 -14.66 11.86
CA LYS A 154 -2.75 -14.40 11.07
C LYS A 154 -2.70 -13.08 10.34
N CYS A 155 -2.34 -11.99 11.03
CA CYS A 155 -2.31 -10.66 10.43
C CYS A 155 -1.24 -10.59 9.32
N VAL A 156 -0.03 -11.08 9.59
CA VAL A 156 1.04 -11.05 8.59
C VAL A 156 0.75 -11.98 7.42
N TYR A 157 0.16 -13.15 7.67
CA TYR A 157 -0.26 -14.06 6.61
C TYR A 157 -1.40 -13.46 5.78
N ALA A 158 -2.26 -12.62 6.36
CA ALA A 158 -3.22 -11.83 5.59
C ALA A 158 -2.51 -10.81 4.70
N ALA A 159 -1.51 -10.07 5.20
CA ALA A 159 -0.71 -9.15 4.39
C ALA A 159 -0.05 -9.85 3.18
N ASP A 160 0.35 -11.11 3.35
CA ASP A 160 0.83 -11.96 2.27
C ASP A 160 -0.23 -12.23 1.20
N ILE A 161 -1.46 -12.55 1.59
CA ILE A 161 -2.59 -12.76 0.66
C ILE A 161 -2.83 -11.49 -0.17
N TYR A 162 -2.87 -10.31 0.49
CA TYR A 162 -3.03 -9.03 -0.19
C TYR A 162 -1.89 -8.75 -1.17
N TYR A 163 -0.64 -8.92 -0.72
CA TYR A 163 0.54 -8.70 -1.57
C TYR A 163 0.55 -9.63 -2.79
N TYR A 164 0.24 -10.91 -2.61
CA TYR A 164 0.17 -11.88 -3.71
C TYR A 164 -1.00 -11.55 -4.67
N GLY A 165 -2.13 -11.08 -4.15
CA GLY A 165 -3.25 -10.59 -4.96
C GLY A 165 -2.86 -9.40 -5.84
N VAL A 166 -2.20 -8.38 -5.27
CA VAL A 166 -1.70 -7.24 -6.03
C VAL A 166 -0.67 -7.67 -7.09
N ALA A 167 0.28 -8.52 -6.72
CA ALA A 167 1.27 -9.05 -7.67
C ALA A 167 0.63 -9.87 -8.81
N SER A 168 -0.55 -10.46 -8.58
CA SER A 168 -1.23 -11.30 -9.57
C SER A 168 -2.15 -10.51 -10.50
N TYR A 169 -2.95 -9.59 -9.95
CA TYR A 169 -4.02 -8.86 -10.65
C TYR A 169 -3.73 -7.36 -10.79
N GLY A 170 -3.05 -6.77 -9.81
CA GLY A 170 -2.76 -5.34 -9.76
C GLY A 170 -1.78 -4.88 -10.83
N ILE A 171 -1.04 -5.80 -11.46
CA ILE A 171 0.03 -5.47 -12.40
C ILE A 171 -0.38 -4.55 -13.56
N TYR A 172 -1.65 -4.59 -13.99
CA TYR A 172 -2.17 -3.73 -15.06
C TYR A 172 -2.61 -2.34 -14.59
N ALA A 173 -2.67 -2.12 -13.27
CA ALA A 173 -3.11 -0.88 -12.66
C ALA A 173 -1.97 0.13 -12.45
N TYR A 174 -0.71 -0.32 -12.47
CA TYR A 174 0.44 0.58 -12.40
C TYR A 174 0.48 1.49 -13.63
N ARG A 175 0.34 2.79 -13.43
CA ARG A 175 0.18 3.75 -14.53
C ARG A 175 1.52 4.18 -15.07
N THR A 176 1.64 4.10 -16.39
CA THR A 176 2.81 4.58 -17.14
C THR A 176 2.67 6.05 -17.58
N ASN A 177 1.47 6.61 -17.51
CA ASN A 177 1.18 7.99 -17.92
C ASN A 177 0.99 8.89 -16.69
N ILE A 178 1.69 10.04 -16.67
CA ILE A 178 1.59 11.04 -15.62
C ILE A 178 0.22 11.73 -15.67
N LYS A 179 -0.44 11.87 -14.51
CA LYS A 179 -1.69 12.61 -14.37
C LYS A 179 -1.48 13.92 -13.62
N SER A 180 -2.36 14.89 -13.84
CA SER A 180 -2.22 16.26 -13.29
C SER A 180 -2.28 16.29 -11.76
N ASP A 181 -3.11 15.42 -11.17
CA ASP A 181 -3.27 15.22 -9.73
C ASP A 181 -2.00 14.66 -9.06
N CYS A 182 -1.03 14.14 -9.81
CA CYS A 182 0.25 13.68 -9.26
C CYS A 182 1.25 14.81 -8.96
N ASN A 183 0.94 16.06 -9.31
CA ASN A 183 1.82 17.21 -9.08
C ASN A 183 1.64 17.88 -7.71
N GLU A 184 0.62 17.50 -6.95
CA GLU A 184 0.35 18.08 -5.64
C GLU A 184 1.37 17.60 -4.59
N ASP A 185 1.81 18.48 -3.70
CA ASP A 185 2.83 18.14 -2.69
C ASP A 185 2.35 17.05 -1.72
N CYS A 186 1.05 17.00 -1.44
CA CYS A 186 0.42 15.96 -0.64
C CYS A 186 0.62 14.56 -1.21
N VAL A 187 0.82 14.40 -2.53
CA VAL A 187 1.06 13.10 -3.18
C VAL A 187 2.35 12.47 -2.70
N LYS A 188 3.40 13.27 -2.48
CA LYS A 188 4.68 12.75 -1.98
C LYS A 188 4.49 12.16 -0.60
N VAL A 189 3.86 12.92 0.30
CA VAL A 189 3.57 12.50 1.67
C VAL A 189 2.70 11.24 1.68
N LEU A 190 1.60 11.23 0.93
CA LEU A 190 0.70 10.08 0.85
C LEU A 190 1.34 8.85 0.23
N GLY A 191 2.25 9.02 -0.74
CA GLY A 191 2.96 7.93 -1.42
C GLY A 191 4.20 7.40 -0.69
N SER A 192 4.80 8.20 0.21
CA SER A 192 6.03 7.85 0.93
C SER A 192 5.81 7.24 2.32
N ASN A 193 4.67 7.50 2.96
CA ASN A 193 4.43 7.29 4.40
C ASN A 193 4.20 5.83 4.87
N LEU A 194 4.82 4.82 4.23
CA LEU A 194 4.70 3.41 4.69
C LEU A 194 5.86 2.94 5.58
N HIS A 195 6.83 3.80 5.87
CA HIS A 195 8.04 3.44 6.62
C HIS A 195 8.00 3.78 8.13
N ASP A 196 7.06 4.62 8.58
CA ASP A 196 7.01 5.15 9.96
C ASP A 196 5.99 4.43 10.86
#